data_AF-A0A7S4ARN0-F1
#
_entry.id   AF-A0A7S4ARN0-F1
#
_cell.length_a   1.000
_cell.length_b   1.000
_cell.length_c   1.000
_cell.angle_alpha   90.00
_cell.angle_beta   90.00
_cell.angle_gamma   90.00
#
_symmetry.space_group_name_H-M   'P 1'
#
loop_
_entity.id
_entity.type
_entity.pdbx_description
1 polymer ?
#
loop_
_entity_poly.entity_id
_entity_poly.type
_entity_poly.pdbx_seq_one_letter_code
_entity_poly.pdbx_strand_id
1 'polypeptide(L)'
;MVSLVRVRVRVPKPKPKRQPQFYLRGAPGLAVVFSFLLNVGLLFDKEFNISVTQHEQDILDGPSIIVIKTKNVSLFGLEEEKRQQEESGKPFSHSSASDSFSACILWMDDNHRLEEWLAYHYYIMQLRYVVINIDPTSRTSPKSIIDRWNDHGNRYNLNMTIFTMVDSDYIHDYSFQMDKLEKLRLSNAKDSASYGNQKTGYHRFRQRHFYKACSQHLVEQNQSWYENMECMHG
;
A
#
# COMPACT_ATOMS: atom_id res chain seq x y z
N MET A 1 9.05 -23.83 38.39
CA MET A 1 9.88 -24.58 37.42
C MET A 1 9.45 -24.16 36.03
N VAL A 2 10.26 -23.34 35.36
CA VAL A 2 10.04 -22.91 33.97
C VAL A 2 11.11 -23.60 33.14
N SER A 3 10.70 -24.46 32.20
CA SER A 3 11.62 -25.09 31.24
C SER A 3 11.73 -24.20 30.01
N LEU A 4 12.94 -23.73 29.74
CA LEU A 4 13.31 -22.98 28.54
C LEU A 4 13.52 -23.98 27.38
N VAL A 5 12.74 -23.89 26.30
CA VAL A 5 12.99 -24.67 25.08
C VAL A 5 13.66 -23.79 24.04
N ARG A 6 14.89 -24.15 23.66
CA ARG A 6 15.69 -23.47 22.64
C ARG A 6 15.47 -24.15 21.30
N VAL A 7 14.81 -23.47 20.36
CA VAL A 7 14.64 -23.98 18.98
C VAL A 7 15.67 -23.33 18.06
N ARG A 8 16.42 -24.17 17.33
CA ARG A 8 17.47 -23.76 16.39
C ARG A 8 16.92 -23.89 14.97
N VAL A 9 16.64 -22.76 14.31
CA VAL A 9 16.15 -22.76 12.93
C VAL A 9 17.34 -22.74 11.96
N ARG A 10 17.39 -23.70 11.02
CA ARG A 10 18.38 -23.71 9.93
C ARG A 10 17.87 -22.85 8.78
N VAL A 11 18.69 -21.90 8.35
CA VAL A 11 18.44 -21.04 7.18
C VAL A 11 18.70 -21.85 5.89
N PRO A 12 17.77 -21.88 4.92
CA PRO A 12 18.02 -22.50 3.62
C PRO A 12 18.98 -21.64 2.77
N LYS A 13 19.96 -22.29 2.13
CA LYS A 13 20.92 -21.63 1.24
C LYS A 13 20.25 -21.17 -0.07
N PRO A 14 20.64 -20.02 -0.63
CA PRO A 14 20.09 -19.53 -1.89
C PRO A 14 20.45 -20.43 -3.07
N LYS A 15 19.48 -20.69 -3.95
CA LYS A 15 19.68 -21.45 -5.19
C LYS A 15 20.40 -20.58 -6.25
N PRO A 16 21.33 -21.16 -7.04
CA PRO A 16 22.06 -20.41 -8.06
C PRO A 16 21.15 -20.02 -9.24
N LYS A 17 21.25 -18.76 -9.67
CA LYS A 17 20.63 -18.22 -10.89
C LYS A 17 21.22 -18.90 -12.12
N ARG A 18 20.39 -19.43 -13.02
CA ARG A 18 20.79 -19.79 -14.39
C ARG A 18 20.30 -18.72 -15.37
N GLN A 19 21.20 -18.38 -16.28
CA GLN A 19 21.15 -17.33 -17.30
C GLN A 19 20.18 -17.65 -18.46
N PRO A 20 19.80 -16.63 -19.28
CA PRO A 20 18.78 -16.76 -20.30
C PRO A 20 19.29 -17.50 -21.55
N GLN A 21 18.40 -18.20 -22.25
CA GLN A 21 18.63 -18.61 -23.62
C GLN A 21 17.60 -17.93 -24.54
N PHE A 22 18.12 -17.08 -25.43
CA PHE A 22 17.43 -16.55 -26.59
C PHE A 22 17.38 -17.63 -27.68
N TYR A 23 16.23 -17.79 -28.34
CA TYR A 23 16.17 -18.21 -29.74
C TYR A 23 15.07 -17.43 -30.46
N LEU A 24 15.49 -16.75 -31.53
CA LEU A 24 14.67 -16.07 -32.53
C LEU A 24 14.38 -17.03 -33.70
N ARG A 25 13.14 -17.01 -34.19
CA ARG A 25 12.61 -17.37 -35.54
C ARG A 25 11.13 -17.76 -35.33
N GLY A 26 10.12 -17.32 -36.06
CA GLY A 26 9.99 -16.52 -37.27
C GLY A 26 8.60 -16.83 -37.87
N ALA A 27 8.03 -15.83 -38.54
CA ALA A 27 6.90 -15.86 -39.49
C ALA A 27 5.45 -15.63 -39.00
N PRO A 28 4.64 -14.86 -39.77
CA PRO A 28 3.33 -14.35 -39.39
C PRO A 28 2.17 -15.18 -40.00
N GLY A 29 0.98 -15.10 -39.40
CA GLY A 29 -0.24 -15.58 -40.05
C GLY A 29 -1.46 -15.68 -39.15
N LEU A 30 -2.41 -14.78 -39.39
CA LEU A 30 -3.87 -14.97 -39.37
C LEU A 30 -4.63 -15.33 -38.09
N ALA A 31 -5.56 -14.41 -37.81
CA ALA A 31 -6.98 -14.62 -37.50
C ALA A 31 -7.42 -14.92 -36.05
N VAL A 32 -8.13 -13.92 -35.52
CA VAL A 32 -9.49 -13.97 -34.93
C VAL A 32 -9.80 -15.17 -34.02
N VAL A 33 -10.16 -14.90 -32.76
CA VAL A 33 -11.51 -15.13 -32.20
C VAL A 33 -11.53 -14.65 -30.75
N PHE A 34 -12.49 -13.75 -30.48
CA PHE A 34 -13.00 -13.39 -29.16
C PHE A 34 -13.44 -14.64 -28.39
N SER A 35 -12.99 -14.79 -27.14
CA SER A 35 -13.70 -15.63 -26.19
C SER A 35 -13.61 -15.04 -24.78
N PHE A 36 -14.59 -14.20 -24.49
CA PHE A 36 -15.05 -13.88 -23.14
C PHE A 36 -15.84 -15.09 -22.65
N LEU A 37 -15.35 -15.84 -21.66
CA LEU A 37 -16.20 -16.54 -20.70
C LEU A 37 -15.50 -16.68 -19.35
N LEU A 38 -16.20 -16.13 -18.35
CA LEU A 38 -16.23 -16.45 -16.92
C LEU A 38 -15.45 -17.70 -16.46
N ASN A 39 -14.57 -17.49 -15.48
CA ASN A 39 -14.32 -18.45 -14.41
C ASN A 39 -14.24 -17.69 -13.08
N VAL A 40 -15.40 -17.51 -12.46
CA VAL A 40 -15.56 -17.22 -11.04
C VAL A 40 -15.74 -18.57 -10.35
N GLY A 41 -14.81 -18.95 -9.47
CA GLY A 41 -14.89 -20.21 -8.76
C GLY A 41 -13.79 -20.39 -7.71
N LEU A 42 -14.08 -19.94 -6.50
CA LEU A 42 -13.75 -20.57 -5.21
C LEU A 42 -12.32 -21.09 -4.98
N LEU A 43 -11.55 -20.39 -4.12
CA LEU A 43 -10.87 -21.00 -2.97
C LEU A 43 -10.26 -19.91 -2.06
N PHE A 44 -10.98 -19.50 -1.00
CA PHE A 44 -10.37 -18.78 0.11
C PHE A 44 -10.96 -19.32 1.43
N ASP A 45 -10.38 -20.41 1.89
CA ASP A 45 -10.41 -20.78 3.30
C ASP A 45 -8.97 -21.10 3.72
N LYS A 46 -8.28 -20.10 4.26
CA LYS A 46 -7.16 -20.31 5.18
C LYS A 46 -7.20 -19.24 6.25
N GLU A 47 -7.60 -19.66 7.44
CA GLU A 47 -7.35 -18.95 8.68
C GLU A 47 -5.85 -18.67 8.82
N PHE A 48 -5.51 -17.40 9.07
CA PHE A 48 -4.14 -16.97 9.29
C PHE A 48 -4.09 -16.19 10.60
N ASN A 49 -3.55 -16.83 11.65
CA ASN A 49 -3.26 -16.18 12.92
C ASN A 49 -1.89 -15.51 12.84
N ILE A 50 -1.84 -14.21 13.12
CA ILE A 50 -0.59 -13.44 13.25
C ILE A 50 -0.50 -12.95 14.69
N SER A 51 0.55 -13.34 15.40
CA SER A 51 0.99 -12.69 16.62
C SER A 51 1.94 -11.55 16.28
N VAL A 52 1.69 -10.39 16.88
CA VAL A 52 2.54 -9.20 16.76
C VAL A 52 3.66 -9.30 17.78
N THR A 53 4.88 -9.58 17.33
CA THR A 53 6.09 -9.27 18.07
C THR A 53 6.64 -7.94 17.56
N GLN A 54 6.84 -6.97 18.45
CA GLN A 54 7.64 -5.78 18.15
C GLN A 54 9.04 -6.24 17.79
N HIS A 55 9.35 -6.28 16.49
CA HIS A 55 10.68 -6.57 16.00
C HIS A 55 11.36 -5.25 15.67
N GLU A 56 12.43 -4.96 16.39
CA GLU A 56 13.44 -3.96 16.04
C GLU A 56 13.90 -4.27 14.60
N GLN A 57 13.65 -3.32 13.68
CA GLN A 57 13.84 -3.51 12.24
C GLN A 57 15.30 -3.27 11.86
N ASP A 58 16.04 -4.36 11.68
CA ASP A 58 17.22 -4.35 10.80
C ASP A 58 16.77 -4.34 9.33
N ILE A 59 17.44 -3.47 8.59
CA ILE A 59 17.20 -3.05 7.21
C ILE A 59 17.23 -4.25 6.24
N LEU A 60 16.13 -4.48 5.53
CA LEU A 60 16.10 -5.24 4.28
C LEU A 60 15.18 -4.53 3.28
N ASP A 61 15.80 -3.91 2.28
CA ASP A 61 15.14 -3.22 1.17
C ASP A 61 14.36 -4.22 0.30
N GLY A 62 13.05 -4.25 0.48
CA GLY A 62 12.09 -4.89 -0.44
C GLY A 62 10.69 -4.30 -0.25
N PRO A 63 9.87 -4.21 -1.32
CA PRO A 63 8.51 -3.70 -1.24
C PRO A 63 7.67 -4.67 -0.40
N SER A 64 7.48 -4.33 0.86
CA SER A 64 6.62 -5.08 1.77
C SER A 64 5.27 -4.40 1.77
N ILE A 65 4.26 -5.05 1.17
CA ILE A 65 2.86 -4.72 1.45
C ILE A 65 2.63 -5.16 2.90
N ILE A 66 2.70 -4.21 3.83
CA ILE A 66 2.38 -4.47 5.23
C ILE A 66 0.89 -4.16 5.39
N VAL A 67 0.04 -5.19 5.29
CA VAL A 67 -1.35 -5.10 5.72
C VAL A 67 -1.36 -5.26 7.24
N ILE A 68 -1.45 -4.16 7.98
CA ILE A 68 -1.61 -4.22 9.44
C ILE A 68 -3.11 -4.31 9.74
N LYS A 69 -3.57 -5.52 10.12
CA LYS A 69 -4.90 -5.69 10.72
C LYS A 69 -4.76 -5.49 12.23
N THR A 70 -4.94 -4.28 12.74
CA THR A 70 -5.09 -4.12 14.20
C THR A 70 -6.55 -4.35 14.57
N LYS A 71 -6.91 -5.61 14.80
CA LYS A 71 -8.04 -5.89 15.70
C LYS A 71 -7.49 -5.79 17.12
N ASN A 72 -7.84 -4.74 17.85
CA ASN A 72 -7.75 -4.75 19.30
C ASN A 72 -8.78 -5.75 19.84
N VAL A 73 -8.44 -7.04 19.78
CA VAL A 73 -9.10 -8.06 20.59
C VAL A 73 -8.22 -8.22 21.80
N SER A 74 -8.75 -7.81 22.96
CA SER A 74 -8.17 -8.14 24.25
C SER A 74 -8.06 -9.66 24.37
N LEU A 75 -6.85 -10.20 24.17
CA LEU A 75 -6.55 -11.62 24.30
C LEU A 75 -6.29 -11.97 25.78
N PHE A 76 -7.26 -11.70 26.63
CA PHE A 76 -7.34 -12.22 27.99
C PHE A 76 -8.77 -12.72 28.19
N GLY A 77 -8.97 -14.04 28.03
CA GLY A 77 -10.24 -14.69 28.36
C GLY A 77 -10.83 -15.64 27.31
N LEU A 78 -10.04 -16.35 26.52
CA LEU A 78 -10.55 -17.45 25.68
C LEU A 78 -10.09 -18.81 26.22
N GLU A 79 -10.62 -19.26 27.37
CA GLU A 79 -10.59 -20.70 27.66
C GLU A 79 -11.63 -21.22 28.67
N GLU A 80 -12.74 -20.53 28.99
CA GLU A 80 -13.70 -21.10 29.96
C GLU A 80 -15.18 -20.68 29.87
N GLU A 81 -15.73 -20.47 28.67
CA GLU A 81 -17.19 -20.35 28.49
C GLU A 81 -17.69 -21.19 27.30
N LYS A 82 -17.52 -22.52 27.41
CA LYS A 82 -18.05 -23.48 26.42
C LYS A 82 -19.32 -24.22 26.86
N ARG A 83 -20.02 -23.79 27.91
CA ARG A 83 -21.33 -24.33 28.27
C ARG A 83 -22.20 -23.22 28.85
N GLN A 84 -23.43 -23.10 28.32
CA GLN A 84 -24.52 -22.19 28.74
C GLN A 84 -24.73 -20.88 27.95
N GLN A 85 -24.59 -20.87 26.63
CA GLN A 85 -25.29 -19.87 25.79
C GLN A 85 -25.87 -20.49 24.52
N GLU A 86 -26.76 -21.47 24.70
CA GLU A 86 -27.95 -21.63 23.87
C GLU A 86 -29.12 -21.11 24.74
N GLU A 87 -30.08 -20.37 24.17
CA GLU A 87 -31.25 -19.76 24.86
C GLU A 87 -31.10 -18.36 25.49
N SER A 88 -30.37 -17.45 24.86
CA SER A 88 -30.78 -16.04 24.94
C SER A 88 -30.68 -15.40 23.56
N GLY A 89 -31.83 -15.31 22.90
CA GLY A 89 -32.02 -14.60 21.63
C GLY A 89 -31.87 -13.10 21.79
N LYS A 90 -30.70 -12.64 22.25
CA LYS A 90 -30.28 -11.25 22.08
C LYS A 90 -29.73 -11.15 20.66
N PRO A 91 -30.38 -10.37 19.77
CA PRO A 91 -29.79 -10.12 18.46
C PRO A 91 -28.41 -9.54 18.71
N PHE A 92 -27.38 -10.24 18.23
CA PHE A 92 -26.03 -9.73 18.19
C PHE A 92 -26.11 -8.47 17.33
N SER A 93 -26.29 -7.33 17.99
CA SER A 93 -26.12 -6.01 17.43
C SER A 93 -24.64 -5.93 17.08
N HIS A 94 -24.28 -6.51 15.94
CA HIS A 94 -23.05 -6.24 15.24
C HIS A 94 -23.10 -4.74 14.98
N SER A 95 -22.56 -3.94 15.90
CA SER A 95 -22.35 -2.53 15.66
C SER A 95 -21.50 -2.48 14.42
N SER A 96 -22.15 -2.19 13.29
CA SER A 96 -21.59 -2.15 11.97
C SER A 96 -20.70 -0.91 11.91
N ALA A 97 -19.58 -0.94 12.61
CA ALA A 97 -18.39 -0.25 12.14
C ALA A 97 -18.15 -0.85 10.77
N SER A 98 -18.71 -0.22 9.74
CA SER A 98 -18.47 -0.59 8.36
C SER A 98 -16.96 -0.67 8.23
N ASP A 99 -16.43 -1.86 7.99
CA ASP A 99 -15.00 -2.08 7.76
C ASP A 99 -14.62 -1.26 6.52
N SER A 100 -14.31 0.01 6.73
CA SER A 100 -13.97 0.96 5.69
C SER A 100 -12.50 0.87 5.43
N PHE A 101 -12.16 0.73 4.16
CA PHE A 101 -10.79 0.65 3.73
C PHE A 101 -10.18 2.05 3.58
N SER A 102 -8.92 2.18 3.96
CA SER A 102 -8.11 3.39 3.78
C SER A 102 -6.85 3.11 2.96
N ALA A 103 -6.28 4.12 2.31
CA ALA A 103 -5.05 3.94 1.54
C ALA A 103 -4.10 5.14 1.61
N CYS A 104 -2.79 4.83 1.53
CA CYS A 104 -1.71 5.79 1.35
C CYS A 104 -1.16 5.69 -0.07
N ILE A 105 -1.12 6.79 -0.83
CA ILE A 105 -0.68 6.78 -2.24
C ILE A 105 0.27 7.94 -2.53
N LEU A 106 1.41 7.63 -3.14
CA LEU A 106 2.24 8.62 -3.83
C LEU A 106 1.86 8.67 -5.30
N TRP A 107 1.57 9.86 -5.84
CA TRP A 107 1.03 10.01 -7.19
C TRP A 107 1.90 10.90 -8.08
N MET A 108 2.15 10.48 -9.33
CA MET A 108 2.90 11.26 -10.32
C MET A 108 2.30 11.09 -11.73
N ASP A 109 1.80 12.19 -12.29
CA ASP A 109 1.42 12.40 -13.71
C ASP A 109 0.42 11.45 -14.41
N ASP A 110 0.08 10.31 -13.84
CA ASP A 110 -0.76 9.28 -14.47
C ASP A 110 -2.27 9.54 -14.30
N ASN A 111 -2.70 10.81 -14.20
CA ASN A 111 -4.03 11.24 -13.69
C ASN A 111 -5.25 10.46 -14.20
N HIS A 112 -5.27 10.02 -15.46
CA HIS A 112 -6.34 9.17 -16.00
C HIS A 112 -6.51 7.85 -15.22
N ARG A 113 -5.40 7.25 -14.77
CA ARG A 113 -5.39 6.04 -13.94
C ARG A 113 -5.85 6.32 -12.51
N LEU A 114 -5.73 7.56 -12.00
CA LEU A 114 -6.16 7.89 -10.64
C LEU A 114 -7.65 7.67 -10.50
N GLU A 115 -8.41 8.15 -11.50
CA GLU A 115 -9.85 8.05 -11.51
C GLU A 115 -10.31 6.57 -11.58
N GLU A 116 -9.69 5.76 -12.44
CA GLU A 116 -9.97 4.33 -12.52
C GLU A 116 -9.62 3.61 -11.21
N TRP A 117 -8.48 3.93 -10.62
CA TRP A 117 -8.04 3.37 -9.34
C TRP A 117 -9.02 3.71 -8.23
N LEU A 118 -9.41 4.99 -8.08
CA LEU A 118 -10.36 5.43 -7.06
C LEU A 118 -11.72 4.74 -7.25
N ALA A 119 -12.24 4.68 -8.47
CA ALA A 119 -13.50 4.02 -8.76
C ALA A 119 -13.47 2.53 -8.38
N TYR A 120 -12.46 1.80 -8.82
CA TYR A 120 -12.33 0.38 -8.50
C TYR A 120 -12.28 0.14 -6.99
N HIS A 121 -11.42 0.87 -6.27
CA HIS A 121 -11.22 0.65 -4.83
C HIS A 121 -12.41 1.13 -4.00
N TYR A 122 -13.11 2.18 -4.44
CA TYR A 122 -14.32 2.68 -3.80
C TYR A 122 -15.46 1.64 -3.81
N TYR A 123 -15.68 0.96 -4.94
CA TYR A 123 -16.75 -0.02 -5.09
C TYR A 123 -16.38 -1.40 -4.56
N ILE A 124 -15.16 -1.88 -4.84
CA ILE A 124 -14.78 -3.26 -4.54
C ILE A 124 -14.31 -3.43 -3.09
N MET A 125 -13.56 -2.46 -2.56
CA MET A 125 -12.96 -2.56 -1.23
C MET A 125 -13.54 -1.59 -0.21
N GLN A 126 -14.62 -0.88 -0.56
CA GLN A 126 -15.23 0.13 0.30
C GLN A 126 -14.21 1.18 0.76
N LEU A 127 -13.36 1.66 -0.16
CA LEU A 127 -12.43 2.76 0.12
C LEU A 127 -13.21 4.02 0.51
N ARG A 128 -12.94 4.55 1.70
CA ARG A 128 -13.59 5.77 2.22
C ARG A 128 -12.59 6.86 2.61
N TYR A 129 -11.33 6.52 2.83
CA TYR A 129 -10.31 7.49 3.22
C TYR A 129 -9.02 7.28 2.43
N VAL A 130 -8.53 8.32 1.76
CA VAL A 130 -7.27 8.25 1.01
C VAL A 130 -6.39 9.39 1.45
N VAL A 131 -5.15 9.08 1.80
CA VAL A 131 -4.08 10.08 1.92
C VAL A 131 -3.25 10.01 0.64
N ILE A 132 -3.23 11.10 -0.10
CA ILE A 132 -2.48 11.22 -1.34
C ILE A 132 -1.38 12.27 -1.19
N ASN A 133 -0.17 11.95 -1.61
CA ASN A 133 0.85 12.96 -1.82
C ASN A 133 1.17 13.06 -3.32
N ILE A 134 1.10 14.29 -3.82
CA ILE A 134 1.32 14.60 -5.22
C ILE A 134 2.81 14.90 -5.40
N ASP A 135 3.45 14.15 -6.28
CA ASP A 135 4.86 14.35 -6.56
C ASP A 135 5.08 15.77 -7.10
N PRO A 136 5.97 16.58 -6.50
CA PRO A 136 6.21 17.96 -6.89
C PRO A 136 6.89 18.10 -8.26
N THR A 137 7.44 17.02 -8.81
CA THR A 137 7.95 16.96 -10.18
C THR A 137 6.87 16.59 -11.20
N SER A 138 5.63 16.37 -10.77
CA SER A 138 4.48 16.15 -11.67
C SER A 138 4.27 17.35 -12.59
N ARG A 139 4.12 17.08 -13.88
CA ARG A 139 3.78 18.04 -14.92
C ARG A 139 2.30 18.41 -14.94
N THR A 140 1.45 17.54 -14.41
CA THR A 140 -0.01 17.65 -14.44
C THR A 140 -0.58 17.49 -13.04
N SER A 141 -1.64 18.24 -12.73
CA SER A 141 -2.28 18.21 -11.41
C SER A 141 -3.51 17.29 -11.40
N PRO A 142 -3.61 16.33 -10.45
CA PRO A 142 -4.82 15.53 -10.25
C PRO A 142 -5.94 16.28 -9.49
N LYS A 143 -5.79 17.60 -9.23
CA LYS A 143 -6.69 18.36 -8.37
C LYS A 143 -8.16 18.27 -8.77
N SER A 144 -8.48 18.32 -10.05
CA SER A 144 -9.88 18.22 -10.52
C SER A 144 -10.52 16.87 -10.22
N ILE A 145 -9.72 15.79 -10.21
CA ILE A 145 -10.16 14.44 -9.84
C ILE A 145 -10.37 14.40 -8.33
N ILE A 146 -9.39 14.88 -7.54
CA ILE A 146 -9.47 14.92 -6.09
C ILE A 146 -10.70 15.71 -5.62
N ASP A 147 -10.91 16.92 -6.14
CA ASP A 147 -12.04 17.78 -5.75
C ASP A 147 -13.40 17.13 -6.07
N ARG A 148 -13.49 16.38 -7.18
CA ARG A 148 -14.70 15.65 -7.58
C ARG A 148 -14.99 14.46 -6.65
N TRP A 149 -13.96 13.67 -6.33
CA TRP A 149 -14.11 12.46 -5.50
C TRP A 149 -14.24 12.77 -4.00
N ASN A 150 -13.65 13.89 -3.55
CA ASN A 150 -13.84 14.42 -2.20
C ASN A 150 -15.20 15.14 -2.02
N ASP A 151 -16.09 15.01 -3.01
CA ASP A 151 -17.42 15.60 -3.11
C ASP A 151 -17.47 17.09 -2.74
N HIS A 152 -16.51 17.87 -3.27
CA HIS A 152 -16.47 19.31 -3.01
C HIS A 152 -17.74 19.97 -3.57
N GLY A 153 -18.66 20.34 -2.67
CA GLY A 153 -19.97 20.89 -3.00
C GLY A 153 -21.15 19.90 -2.94
N ASN A 154 -20.96 18.72 -2.34
CA ASN A 154 -22.00 17.72 -2.03
C ASN A 154 -22.89 17.39 -3.26
N ARG A 155 -22.27 17.20 -4.42
CA ARG A 155 -22.95 16.97 -5.70
C ARG A 155 -23.29 15.51 -5.92
N TYR A 156 -22.45 14.61 -5.40
CA TYR A 156 -22.52 13.18 -5.69
C TYR A 156 -22.84 12.34 -4.44
N ASN A 157 -22.87 12.96 -3.25
CA ASN A 157 -23.03 12.31 -1.95
C ASN A 157 -22.04 11.14 -1.78
N LEU A 158 -20.79 11.36 -2.22
CA LEU A 158 -19.73 10.37 -2.06
C LEU A 158 -19.25 10.46 -0.61
N ASN A 159 -19.39 9.37 0.14
CA ASN A 159 -18.83 9.28 1.49
C ASN A 159 -17.33 8.96 1.41
N MET A 160 -16.56 9.83 0.76
CA MET A 160 -15.12 9.63 0.54
C MET A 160 -14.37 10.88 0.95
N THR A 161 -13.30 10.69 1.72
CA THR A 161 -12.37 11.75 2.12
C THR A 161 -11.03 11.51 1.46
N ILE A 162 -10.52 12.52 0.75
CA ILE A 162 -9.17 12.53 0.19
C ILE A 162 -8.37 13.64 0.87
N PHE A 163 -7.37 13.25 1.67
CA PHE A 163 -6.45 14.16 2.33
C PHE A 163 -5.17 14.29 1.50
N THR A 164 -4.79 15.51 1.15
CA THR A 164 -3.56 15.77 0.38
C THR A 164 -2.43 16.17 1.31
N MET A 165 -1.31 15.45 1.24
CA MET A 165 -0.04 15.80 1.90
C MET A 165 0.97 16.33 0.87
N VAL A 166 1.89 17.16 1.33
CA VAL A 166 3.07 17.60 0.56
C VAL A 166 4.36 17.10 1.22
N ASP A 167 5.44 16.96 0.45
CA ASP A 167 6.70 16.42 0.99
C ASP A 167 7.25 17.21 2.19
N SER A 168 7.02 18.53 2.22
CA SER A 168 7.44 19.39 3.34
C SER A 168 6.73 19.07 4.66
N ASP A 169 5.59 18.39 4.63
CA ASP A 169 4.84 18.05 5.84
C ASP A 169 5.55 16.96 6.65
N TYR A 170 6.37 16.13 6.01
CA TYR A 170 7.03 14.97 6.64
C TYR A 170 8.53 14.83 6.34
N ILE A 171 9.11 15.73 5.53
CA ILE A 171 10.55 15.84 5.27
C ILE A 171 11.00 17.27 5.58
N HIS A 172 11.65 17.47 6.72
CA HIS A 172 12.08 18.80 7.18
C HIS A 172 13.04 19.50 6.19
N ASP A 173 13.96 18.76 5.57
CA ASP A 173 14.99 19.32 4.67
C ASP A 173 14.69 19.06 3.18
N TYR A 174 13.41 19.01 2.81
CA TYR A 174 12.98 18.68 1.45
C TYR A 174 13.65 19.57 0.38
N SER A 175 13.59 20.89 0.55
CA SER A 175 14.13 21.88 -0.39
C SER A 175 15.63 21.71 -0.61
N PHE A 176 16.38 21.46 0.47
CA PHE A 176 17.81 21.24 0.42
C PHE A 176 18.19 19.97 -0.37
N GLN A 177 17.45 18.88 -0.18
CA GLN A 177 17.70 17.63 -0.90
C GLN A 177 17.40 17.77 -2.40
N MET A 178 16.34 18.50 -2.76
CA MET A 178 16.00 18.77 -4.16
C MET A 178 17.04 19.65 -4.85
N ASP A 179 17.50 20.72 -4.19
CA ASP A 179 18.58 21.58 -4.71
C ASP A 179 19.88 20.78 -4.92
N LYS A 180 20.20 19.88 -4.00
CA LYS A 180 21.35 18.97 -4.14
C LYS A 180 21.22 18.07 -5.37
N LEU A 181 20.06 17.44 -5.58
CA LEU A 181 19.82 16.60 -6.75
C LEU A 181 19.88 17.38 -8.06
N GLU A 182 19.35 18.60 -8.08
CA GLU A 182 19.38 19.46 -9.25
C GLU A 182 20.81 19.91 -9.59
N LYS A 183 21.60 20.30 -8.57
CA LYS A 183 23.02 20.60 -8.76
C LYS A 183 23.79 19.42 -9.34
N LEU A 184 23.51 18.20 -8.87
CA LEU A 184 24.12 16.98 -9.40
C LEU A 184 23.69 16.70 -10.84
N ARG A 185 22.42 16.95 -11.19
CA ARG A 185 21.91 16.84 -12.56
C ARG A 185 22.70 17.75 -13.51
N LEU A 186 22.97 18.98 -13.07
CA LEU A 186 23.69 19.99 -13.85
C LEU A 186 25.20 19.72 -13.92
N SER A 187 25.84 19.29 -12.82
CA SER A 187 27.29 19.07 -12.77
C SER A 187 27.72 17.78 -13.48
N ASN A 188 26.91 16.73 -13.40
CA ASN A 188 27.28 15.37 -13.81
C ASN A 188 26.64 14.97 -15.13
N ALA A 189 26.47 15.90 -16.08
CA ALA A 189 25.96 15.58 -17.42
C ALA A 189 26.74 14.44 -18.13
N LYS A 190 27.96 14.14 -17.68
CA LYS A 190 28.81 13.04 -18.18
C LYS A 190 28.69 11.71 -17.40
N ASP A 191 28.10 11.71 -16.20
CA ASP A 191 27.92 10.51 -15.35
C ASP A 191 26.44 10.33 -14.98
N SER A 192 25.67 9.91 -15.98
CA SER A 192 24.23 9.64 -15.85
C SER A 192 23.91 8.52 -14.86
N ALA A 193 24.84 7.58 -14.63
CA ALA A 193 24.65 6.47 -13.72
C ALA A 193 24.66 6.94 -12.26
N SER A 194 25.62 7.81 -11.89
CA SER A 194 25.68 8.40 -10.53
C SER A 194 24.43 9.21 -10.22
N TYR A 195 23.98 10.06 -11.16
CA TYR A 195 22.74 10.81 -11.00
C TYR A 195 21.52 9.88 -10.86
N GLY A 196 21.39 8.87 -11.71
CA GLY A 196 20.30 7.90 -11.66
C GLY A 196 20.21 7.17 -10.31
N ASN A 197 21.35 6.74 -9.76
CA ASN A 197 21.42 6.09 -8.45
C ASN A 197 20.99 7.02 -7.32
N GLN A 198 21.46 8.28 -7.32
CA GLN A 198 21.08 9.24 -6.28
C GLN A 198 19.61 9.63 -6.36
N LYS A 199 19.08 9.85 -7.57
CA LYS A 199 17.66 10.08 -7.80
C LYS A 199 16.82 8.90 -7.28
N THR A 200 17.18 7.67 -7.65
CA THR A 200 16.48 6.46 -7.20
C THR A 200 16.51 6.30 -5.69
N GLY A 201 17.67 6.51 -5.07
CA GLY A 201 17.81 6.47 -3.61
C GLY A 201 16.92 7.50 -2.91
N TYR A 202 16.83 8.71 -3.47
CA TYR A 202 15.96 9.75 -2.93
C TYR A 202 14.47 9.44 -3.09
N HIS A 203 14.04 8.85 -4.21
CA HIS A 203 12.66 8.40 -4.37
C HIS A 203 12.28 7.36 -3.30
N ARG A 204 13.14 6.38 -3.03
CA ARG A 204 12.92 5.38 -1.96
C ARG A 204 12.87 6.01 -0.57
N PHE A 205 13.73 6.99 -0.33
CA PHE A 205 13.71 7.77 0.91
C PHE A 205 12.36 8.48 1.09
N ARG A 206 11.86 9.17 0.05
CA ARG A 206 10.56 9.83 0.06
C ARG A 206 9.41 8.86 0.31
N GLN A 207 9.37 7.73 -0.40
CA GLN A 207 8.38 6.67 -0.20
C GLN A 207 8.31 6.20 1.24
N ARG A 208 9.47 5.87 1.83
CA ARG A 208 9.56 5.40 3.22
C ARG A 208 9.02 6.45 4.21
N HIS A 209 9.40 7.71 4.03
CA HIS A 209 8.96 8.79 4.90
C HIS A 209 7.46 9.09 4.75
N PHE A 210 6.97 9.12 3.52
CA PHE A 210 5.55 9.31 3.24
C PHE A 210 4.70 8.21 3.90
N TYR A 211 5.01 6.93 3.69
CA TYR A 211 4.19 5.86 4.28
C TYR A 211 4.22 5.86 5.80
N LYS A 212 5.34 6.28 6.40
CA LYS A 212 5.43 6.46 7.86
C LYS A 212 4.51 7.59 8.33
N ALA A 213 4.55 8.75 7.67
CA ALA A 213 3.70 9.88 8.05
C ALA A 213 2.21 9.60 7.78
N CYS A 214 1.90 8.96 6.66
CA CYS A 214 0.56 8.58 6.30
C CYS A 214 -0.03 7.56 7.29
N SER A 215 0.72 6.52 7.67
CA SER A 215 0.23 5.55 8.65
C SER A 215 -0.03 6.19 10.02
N GLN A 216 0.84 7.10 10.45
CA GLN A 216 0.63 7.88 11.67
C GLN A 216 -0.66 8.70 11.59
N HIS A 217 -0.87 9.42 10.49
CA HIS A 217 -2.09 10.18 10.24
C HIS A 217 -3.34 9.29 10.27
N LEU A 218 -3.31 8.13 9.61
CA LEU A 218 -4.45 7.21 9.59
C LEU A 218 -4.78 6.66 10.98
N VAL A 219 -3.77 6.35 11.80
CA VAL A 219 -3.96 5.95 13.20
C VAL A 219 -4.62 7.08 14.01
N GLU A 220 -4.19 8.32 13.83
CA GLU A 220 -4.79 9.49 14.49
C GLU A 220 -6.26 9.71 14.06
N GLN A 221 -6.62 9.34 12.83
CA GLN A 221 -7.99 9.38 12.31
C GLN A 221 -8.82 8.13 12.66
N ASN A 222 -8.34 7.29 13.60
CA ASN A 222 -8.98 6.03 14.00
C ASN A 222 -9.25 5.06 12.84
N GLN A 223 -8.44 5.10 11.78
CA GLN A 223 -8.52 4.16 10.67
C GLN A 223 -7.74 2.90 11.02
N SER A 224 -8.44 1.77 11.15
CA SER A 224 -7.86 0.48 11.58
C SER A 224 -7.41 -0.41 10.42
N TRP A 225 -7.79 -0.06 9.18
CA TRP A 225 -7.51 -0.84 7.98
C TRP A 225 -6.96 0.05 6.88
N TYR A 226 -5.68 -0.13 6.55
CA TYR A 226 -5.09 0.59 5.43
C TYR A 226 -4.04 -0.20 4.66
N GLU A 227 -3.86 0.20 3.40
CA GLU A 227 -2.82 -0.32 2.52
C GLU A 227 -1.90 0.80 2.04
N ASN A 228 -0.60 0.50 2.02
CA ASN A 228 0.40 1.37 1.40
C ASN A 228 0.55 0.97 -0.07
N MET A 229 0.14 1.85 -0.99
CA MET A 229 0.26 1.60 -2.42
C MET A 229 1.34 2.47 -3.05
N GLU A 230 2.29 1.80 -3.70
CA GLU A 230 3.35 2.42 -4.46
C GLU A 230 2.97 2.48 -5.94
N CYS A 231 3.05 3.66 -6.56
CA CYS A 231 2.93 3.79 -8.00
C CYS A 231 4.03 2.97 -8.69
N MET A 232 3.65 1.83 -9.28
CA MET A 232 4.59 0.85 -9.86
C MET A 232 5.25 1.26 -11.20
N HIS A 233 5.42 2.55 -11.50
CA HIS A 233 6.04 2.97 -12.75
C HIS A 233 7.17 3.96 -12.48
N GLY A 234 8.38 3.41 -12.33
CA GLY A 234 9.66 4.11 -12.37
C GLY A 234 10.54 3.55 -13.48
#